data_AF-A0A937MU18-F1
#
_entry.id   AF-A0A937MU18-F1
#
_cell.length_a   1.000
_cell.length_b   1.000
_cell.length_c   1.000
_cell.angle_alpha   90.00
_cell.angle_beta   90.00
_cell.angle_gamma   90.00
#
_symmetry.space_group_name_H-M   'P 1'
#
loop_
_entity.id
_entity.type
_entity.pdbx_description
1 polymer ?
#
loop_
_entity_poly.entity_id
_entity_poly.type
_entity_poly.pdbx_seq_one_letter_code
_entity_poly.pdbx_strand_id
1 'polypeptide(L)'
;MIDSKALPELKKHIAALTNQLSLFETKVKDAPDIEPGEKGPEEERERILSILVSYQKKLPKIEADASGPLLKNGSDRINVSTALQSLSEIDKIFKDLQQDVEQISEDQYECKLEIYKQEVLKTVELILSTFDYVLPNIRYELNFMEKYYRAPANMGKTVIPELNDLIHMLEEHNITLNEFFNGYKSGENKLMGYNVLRMKNGLFSKYQFFDNSPDAYKELNDIYYQVCKFMESFLKDKRSEPDLGKFYFQVKEMNMQISRMSDVFDTETFLTSLTRKSKKKYSYVDEVRKSSALLQKFNELKKSLIVYNEQEIKRAQRALESKFSQDGEKGRLKAIMNETWGCIEEKQIDFSRLDMIFSKLLKKNFNIVVREKDADDITITITPHHEKKYGRDILNRINIIIQEIDFWYPQNEKQLLFQSISKTTEKIQADEPLDKKEFMTMMQSYDQNMEKNIRKTYPTKVKELANIYSAFNKLFPGKMQKVKLEKRLMNDRIWEEISDDMGKVKRNISVLSSNNESMKKNVNKFPFLQVATEHLSQVLYDLSMQLFISFEGIDSRSVTNMTNILSTYNEFRDLPSLWAAFSHYFSKSSMPNLSVNEKVMIELSRDPRCQDSLKELFKSDS
;
A
#
# COMPACT_ATOMS: atom_id res chain seq x y z
N MET A 1 -2.40 32.96 -2.37
CA MET A 1 -1.41 33.05 -3.48
C MET A 1 -1.86 34.14 -4.42
N ILE A 2 -0.95 34.90 -5.01
CA ILE A 2 -1.25 36.12 -5.77
C ILE A 2 -0.89 35.96 -7.24
N ASP A 3 -1.79 36.41 -8.13
CA ASP A 3 -1.48 36.54 -9.56
C ASP A 3 -0.52 37.72 -9.76
N SER A 4 0.48 37.52 -10.60
CA SER A 4 1.36 38.58 -11.12
C SER A 4 0.64 39.87 -11.52
N LYS A 5 -0.60 39.79 -12.03
CA LYS A 5 -1.41 40.95 -12.43
C LYS A 5 -2.01 41.72 -11.25
N ALA A 6 -2.26 41.05 -10.14
CA ALA A 6 -2.81 41.64 -8.91
C ALA A 6 -1.70 42.18 -7.97
N LEU A 7 -0.45 41.78 -8.19
CA LEU A 7 0.69 42.22 -7.38
C LEU A 7 0.87 43.76 -7.33
N PRO A 8 0.72 44.54 -8.42
CA PRO A 8 0.81 45.99 -8.36
C PRO A 8 -0.28 46.62 -7.50
N GLU A 9 -1.48 46.05 -7.52
CA GLU A 9 -2.63 46.50 -6.74
C GLU A 9 -2.44 46.20 -5.25
N LEU A 10 -1.93 45.01 -4.91
CA LEU A 10 -1.51 44.68 -3.54
C LEU A 10 -0.50 45.70 -2.99
N LYS A 11 0.55 46.00 -3.76
CA LYS A 11 1.58 46.97 -3.36
C LYS A 11 0.99 48.35 -3.07
N LYS A 12 0.02 48.77 -3.88
CA LYS A 12 -0.72 50.02 -3.68
C LYS A 12 -1.52 49.98 -2.36
N HIS A 13 -2.20 48.87 -2.06
CA HIS A 13 -2.94 48.72 -0.81
C HIS A 13 -2.03 48.66 0.42
N ILE A 14 -0.88 47.98 0.35
CA ILE A 14 0.13 47.97 1.43
C ILE A 14 0.68 49.38 1.69
N ALA A 15 0.98 50.14 0.63
CA ALA A 15 1.41 51.53 0.76
C ALA A 15 0.31 52.41 1.37
N ALA A 16 -0.95 52.22 0.96
CA ALA A 16 -2.09 52.90 1.55
C ALA A 16 -2.22 52.57 3.05
N LEU A 17 -2.09 51.31 3.45
CA LEU A 17 -2.16 50.90 4.85
C LEU A 17 -1.04 51.51 5.67
N THR A 18 0.17 51.57 5.11
CA THR A 18 1.31 52.24 5.77
C THR A 18 0.98 53.70 6.05
N ASN A 19 0.44 54.41 5.05
CA ASN A 19 0.01 55.80 5.23
C ASN A 19 -1.11 55.93 6.27
N GLN A 20 -2.12 55.04 6.26
CA GLN A 20 -3.20 55.08 7.25
C GLN A 20 -2.70 54.84 8.67
N LEU A 21 -1.77 53.89 8.86
CA LEU A 21 -1.14 53.65 10.16
C LEU A 21 -0.29 54.85 10.60
N SER A 22 0.42 55.53 9.70
CA SER A 22 1.16 56.75 10.04
C SER A 22 0.25 57.93 10.40
N LEU A 23 -0.91 58.05 9.76
CA LEU A 23 -1.92 59.05 10.13
C LEU A 23 -2.54 58.74 11.49
N PHE A 24 -2.85 57.47 11.75
CA PHE A 24 -3.32 56.99 13.06
C PHE A 24 -2.28 57.29 14.14
N GLU A 25 -1.01 56.95 13.89
CA GLU A 25 0.13 57.22 14.77
C GLU A 25 0.29 58.72 15.07
N THR A 26 0.23 59.57 14.04
CA THR A 26 0.33 61.03 14.18
C THR A 26 -0.81 61.56 15.05
N LYS A 27 -2.03 61.03 14.85
CA LYS A 27 -3.19 61.47 15.63
C LYS A 27 -3.06 61.14 17.12
N VAL A 28 -2.54 59.95 17.44
CA VAL A 28 -2.25 59.55 18.83
C VAL A 28 -1.08 60.36 19.40
N LYS A 29 -0.04 60.62 18.61
CA LYS A 29 1.12 61.39 19.05
C LYS A 29 0.78 62.83 19.41
N ASP A 30 -0.08 63.47 18.62
CA ASP A 30 -0.42 64.88 18.77
C ASP A 30 -1.67 65.12 19.65
N ALA A 31 -2.25 64.05 20.21
CA ALA A 31 -3.42 64.14 21.09
C ALA A 31 -3.04 64.82 22.42
N PRO A 32 -3.75 65.89 22.84
CA PRO A 32 -3.45 66.58 24.10
C PRO A 32 -3.78 65.71 25.33
N ASP A 33 -4.81 64.88 25.23
CA ASP A 33 -5.30 64.01 26.30
C ASP A 33 -5.28 62.54 25.83
N ILE A 34 -4.70 61.67 26.65
CA ILE A 34 -4.63 60.22 26.48
C ILE A 34 -5.19 59.59 27.75
N GLU A 35 -6.10 58.65 27.62
CA GLU A 35 -6.63 57.91 28.77
C GLU A 35 -5.50 57.04 29.36
N PRO A 36 -5.21 57.18 30.66
CA PRO A 36 -4.03 56.55 31.26
C PRO A 36 -4.20 55.04 31.41
N GLY A 37 -3.17 54.29 31.00
CA GLY A 37 -3.00 52.89 31.37
C GLY A 37 -2.51 52.74 32.82
N GLU A 38 -2.09 51.53 33.21
CA GLU A 38 -1.63 51.20 34.58
C GLU A 38 -0.48 52.09 35.09
N LYS A 39 0.31 52.67 34.18
CA LYS A 39 1.52 53.44 34.49
C LYS A 39 1.43 54.92 34.11
N GLY A 40 0.25 55.37 33.68
CA GLY A 40 -0.01 56.77 33.30
C GLY A 40 -0.10 57.01 31.79
N PRO A 41 -0.45 58.24 31.38
CA PRO A 41 -0.88 58.56 30.02
C PRO A 41 0.27 58.58 29.00
N GLU A 42 1.46 59.06 29.37
CA GLU A 42 2.59 59.13 28.43
C GLU A 42 3.23 57.75 28.18
N GLU A 43 3.28 56.88 29.18
CA GLU A 43 3.71 55.48 28.95
C GLU A 43 2.69 54.71 28.09
N GLU A 44 1.39 54.99 28.24
CA GLU A 44 0.36 54.41 27.40
C GLU A 44 0.46 54.91 25.95
N ARG A 45 0.75 56.20 25.76
CA ARG A 45 1.05 56.77 24.44
C ARG A 45 2.24 56.05 23.79
N GLU A 46 3.34 55.85 24.52
CA GLU A 46 4.51 55.12 24.01
C GLU A 46 4.17 53.66 23.66
N ARG A 47 3.35 52.99 24.48
CA ARG A 47 2.87 51.62 24.21
C ARG A 47 2.12 51.55 22.87
N ILE A 48 1.14 52.44 22.68
CA ILE A 48 0.32 52.49 21.45
C ILE A 48 1.20 52.77 20.23
N LEU A 49 2.09 53.75 20.30
CA LEU A 49 3.00 54.09 19.20
C LEU A 49 3.91 52.90 18.85
N SER A 50 4.42 52.19 19.87
CA SER A 50 5.23 50.98 19.66
C SER A 50 4.48 49.88 18.92
N ILE A 51 3.21 49.65 19.26
CA ILE A 51 2.33 48.68 18.57
C ILE A 51 2.18 49.05 17.09
N LEU A 52 1.82 50.30 16.79
CA LEU A 52 1.62 50.79 15.41
C LEU A 52 2.91 50.69 14.57
N VAL A 53 4.05 51.11 15.13
CA VAL A 53 5.37 51.01 14.49
C VAL A 53 5.74 49.54 14.25
N SER A 54 5.37 48.64 15.16
CA SER A 54 5.62 47.20 14.97
C SER A 54 4.90 46.64 13.75
N TYR A 55 3.66 47.08 13.48
CA TYR A 55 2.90 46.67 12.30
C TYR A 55 3.47 47.26 11.02
N GLN A 56 3.82 48.56 11.01
CA GLN A 56 4.49 49.19 9.88
C GLN A 56 5.78 48.44 9.48
N LYS A 57 6.56 47.95 10.45
CA LYS A 57 7.77 47.13 10.19
C LYS A 57 7.48 45.75 9.61
N LYS A 58 6.28 45.19 9.84
CA LYS A 58 5.87 43.88 9.31
C LYS A 58 5.33 43.97 7.87
N LEU A 59 4.79 45.11 7.45
CA LEU A 59 4.18 45.29 6.12
C LEU A 59 5.13 44.99 4.93
N PRO A 60 6.42 45.40 4.93
CA PRO A 60 7.34 45.07 3.83
C PRO A 60 7.55 43.56 3.64
N LYS A 61 7.47 42.78 4.73
CA LYS A 61 7.59 41.32 4.65
C LYS A 61 6.41 40.71 3.89
N ILE A 62 5.21 41.25 4.06
CA ILE A 62 4.00 40.81 3.34
C ILE A 62 4.18 41.02 1.82
N GLU A 63 4.74 42.16 1.43
CA GLU A 63 5.07 42.44 0.03
C GLU A 63 6.12 41.47 -0.53
N ALA A 64 7.15 41.14 0.27
CA ALA A 64 8.18 40.17 -0.11
C ALA A 64 7.60 38.75 -0.27
N ASP A 65 6.74 38.31 0.65
CA ASP A 65 6.06 37.02 0.59
C ASP A 65 5.13 36.94 -0.64
N ALA A 66 4.41 38.02 -0.94
CA ALA A 66 3.56 38.15 -2.12
C ALA A 66 4.35 38.11 -3.44
N SER A 67 5.54 38.71 -3.47
CA SER A 67 6.39 38.80 -4.66
C SER A 67 7.26 37.54 -4.87
N GLY A 68 7.35 36.65 -3.88
CA GLY A 68 8.18 35.45 -3.92
C GLY A 68 7.35 34.17 -3.71
N PRO A 69 7.32 33.61 -2.49
CA PRO A 69 6.73 32.29 -2.21
C PRO A 69 5.24 32.18 -2.53
N LEU A 70 4.51 33.30 -2.62
CA LEU A 70 3.07 33.33 -2.92
C LEU A 70 2.74 33.69 -4.37
N LEU A 71 3.74 33.97 -5.22
CA LEU A 71 3.52 34.37 -6.61
C LEU A 71 3.16 33.16 -7.49
N LYS A 72 1.96 33.16 -8.07
CA LYS A 72 1.40 32.00 -8.79
C LYS A 72 2.13 31.67 -10.11
N ASN A 73 2.64 32.69 -10.80
CA ASN A 73 3.28 32.58 -12.13
C ASN A 73 4.81 32.85 -12.07
N GLY A 74 5.45 32.55 -10.94
CA GLY A 74 6.90 32.67 -10.80
C GLY A 74 7.67 31.65 -11.65
N SER A 75 8.98 31.84 -11.77
CA SER A 75 9.89 30.90 -12.46
C SER A 75 10.01 29.54 -11.75
N ASP A 76 9.72 29.48 -10.45
CA ASP A 76 9.89 28.30 -9.61
C ASP A 76 8.55 27.63 -9.25
N ARG A 77 8.57 26.31 -9.10
CA ARG A 77 7.42 25.56 -8.58
C ARG A 77 7.13 25.99 -7.14
N ILE A 78 5.87 26.28 -6.87
CA ILE A 78 5.39 26.70 -5.54
C ILE A 78 5.57 25.55 -4.54
N ASN A 79 6.24 25.84 -3.43
CA ASN A 79 6.23 24.97 -2.27
C ASN A 79 4.98 25.23 -1.43
N VAL A 80 4.02 24.29 -1.45
CA VAL A 80 2.73 24.41 -0.76
C VAL A 80 2.89 24.62 0.75
N SER A 81 3.87 23.96 1.38
CA SER A 81 4.12 24.10 2.83
C SER A 81 4.56 25.51 3.18
N THR A 82 5.50 26.06 2.40
CA THR A 82 5.99 27.43 2.58
C THR A 82 4.89 28.46 2.31
N ALA A 83 4.11 28.26 1.24
CA ALA A 83 3.00 29.14 0.90
C ALA A 83 1.91 29.17 1.99
N LEU A 84 1.53 28.01 2.53
CA LEU A 84 0.56 27.94 3.64
C LEU A 84 1.08 28.62 4.91
N GLN A 85 2.37 28.47 5.22
CA GLN A 85 2.97 29.14 6.37
C GLN A 85 2.96 30.66 6.20
N SER A 86 3.41 31.18 5.06
CA SER A 86 3.37 32.63 4.77
C SER A 86 1.95 33.19 4.85
N LEU A 87 0.96 32.49 4.29
CA LEU A 87 -0.45 32.92 4.37
C LEU A 87 -0.96 32.93 5.81
N SER A 88 -0.61 31.93 6.62
CA SER A 88 -0.98 31.90 8.04
C SER A 88 -0.31 33.02 8.85
N GLU A 89 0.91 33.41 8.50
CA GLU A 89 1.60 34.53 9.15
C GLU A 89 0.96 35.87 8.77
N ILE A 90 0.64 36.08 7.49
CA ILE A 90 -0.04 37.28 7.00
C ILE A 90 -1.41 37.47 7.66
N ASP A 91 -2.20 36.40 7.69
CA ASP A 91 -3.54 36.39 8.27
C ASP A 91 -3.52 36.73 9.77
N LYS A 92 -2.55 36.18 10.51
CA LYS A 92 -2.33 36.53 11.92
C LYS A 92 -1.97 38.00 12.11
N ILE A 93 -1.04 38.54 11.29
CA ILE A 93 -0.62 39.94 11.39
C ILE A 93 -1.81 40.88 11.24
N PHE A 94 -2.69 40.60 10.26
CA PHE A 94 -3.86 41.45 10.03
C PHE A 94 -4.92 41.31 11.10
N LYS A 95 -5.18 40.10 11.61
CA LYS A 95 -6.12 39.90 12.74
C LYS A 95 -5.65 40.62 14.00
N ASP A 96 -4.37 40.47 14.35
CA ASP A 96 -3.79 41.14 15.52
C ASP A 96 -3.86 42.68 15.33
N LEU A 97 -3.57 43.20 14.12
CA LEU A 97 -3.67 44.62 13.81
C LEU A 97 -5.10 45.16 13.95
N GLN A 98 -6.10 44.45 13.43
CA GLN A 98 -7.50 44.86 13.53
C GLN A 98 -7.94 44.94 14.99
N GLN A 99 -7.64 43.90 15.78
CA GLN A 99 -7.97 43.87 17.21
C GLN A 99 -7.28 44.99 17.99
N ASP A 100 -5.98 45.21 17.77
CA ASP A 100 -5.26 46.28 18.46
C ASP A 100 -5.81 47.66 18.09
N VAL A 101 -6.09 47.91 16.81
CA VAL A 101 -6.60 49.20 16.35
C VAL A 101 -8.03 49.46 16.84
N GLU A 102 -8.88 48.43 16.89
CA GLU A 102 -10.20 48.51 17.51
C GLU A 102 -10.09 48.85 19.00
N GLN A 103 -9.32 48.07 19.75
CA GLN A 103 -9.12 48.25 21.18
C GLN A 103 -8.55 49.64 21.50
N ILE A 104 -7.51 50.07 20.77
CA ILE A 104 -6.92 51.40 20.94
C ILE A 104 -7.96 52.50 20.67
N SER A 105 -8.77 52.35 19.62
CA SER A 105 -9.80 53.34 19.29
C SER A 105 -10.91 53.41 20.33
N GLU A 106 -11.25 52.29 20.96
CA GLU A 106 -12.24 52.22 22.04
C GLU A 106 -11.70 52.80 23.35
N ASP A 107 -10.48 52.40 23.73
CA ASP A 107 -9.83 52.85 24.96
C ASP A 107 -9.51 54.35 24.91
N GLN A 108 -9.12 54.86 23.73
CA GLN A 108 -8.71 56.25 23.52
C GLN A 108 -9.80 57.09 22.86
N TYR A 109 -11.04 57.01 23.36
CA TYR A 109 -12.22 57.67 22.78
C TYR A 109 -12.04 59.19 22.60
N GLU A 110 -11.33 59.87 23.52
CA GLU A 110 -11.01 61.31 23.43
C GLU A 110 -10.12 61.68 22.23
N CYS A 111 -9.34 60.73 21.72
CA CYS A 111 -8.50 60.93 20.53
C CYS A 111 -9.29 60.97 19.22
N LYS A 112 -10.59 60.61 19.23
CA LYS A 112 -11.49 60.59 18.06
C LYS A 112 -10.91 59.77 16.90
N LEU A 113 -10.44 58.56 17.20
CA LEU A 113 -9.73 57.67 16.26
C LEU A 113 -10.64 56.91 15.30
N GLU A 114 -11.97 57.02 15.46
CA GLU A 114 -12.96 56.20 14.74
C GLU A 114 -12.80 56.22 13.21
N ILE A 115 -12.54 57.39 12.62
CA ILE A 115 -12.35 57.52 11.16
C ILE A 115 -11.07 56.81 10.71
N TYR A 116 -9.99 56.91 11.48
CA TYR A 116 -8.72 56.26 11.18
C TYR A 116 -8.81 54.74 11.34
N LYS A 117 -9.53 54.28 12.37
CA LYS A 117 -9.89 52.87 12.55
C LYS A 117 -10.59 52.35 11.29
N GLN A 118 -11.66 53.02 10.84
CA GLN A 118 -12.41 52.57 9.65
C GLN A 118 -11.55 52.51 8.38
N GLU A 119 -10.68 53.49 8.16
CA GLU A 119 -9.77 53.50 6.99
C GLU A 119 -8.70 52.39 7.07
N VAL A 120 -8.15 52.12 8.27
CA VAL A 120 -7.25 51.00 8.50
C VAL A 120 -7.94 49.67 8.21
N LEU A 121 -9.11 49.43 8.82
CA LEU A 121 -9.88 48.19 8.66
C LEU A 121 -10.25 47.94 7.18
N LYS A 122 -10.78 48.97 6.50
CA LYS A 122 -11.12 48.90 5.08
C LYS A 122 -9.91 48.59 4.21
N THR A 123 -8.74 49.16 4.53
CA THR A 123 -7.52 48.88 3.75
C THR A 123 -7.00 47.46 4.00
N VAL A 124 -7.13 46.96 5.24
CA VAL A 124 -6.81 45.56 5.57
C VAL A 124 -7.69 44.60 4.77
N GLU A 125 -9.01 44.84 4.68
CA GLU A 125 -9.94 44.04 3.86
C GLU A 125 -9.52 44.01 2.37
N LEU A 126 -9.13 45.16 1.82
CA LEU A 126 -8.63 45.23 0.43
C LEU A 126 -7.36 44.39 0.23
N ILE A 127 -6.44 44.39 1.21
CA ILE A 127 -5.24 43.56 1.15
C ILE A 127 -5.60 42.07 1.24
N LEU A 128 -6.43 41.68 2.21
CA LEU A 128 -6.84 40.29 2.43
C LEU A 128 -7.59 39.72 1.22
N SER A 129 -8.47 40.51 0.59
CA SER A 129 -9.19 40.09 -0.63
C SER A 129 -8.27 39.79 -1.81
N THR A 130 -7.04 40.34 -1.81
CA THR A 130 -6.04 40.04 -2.85
C THR A 130 -5.40 38.64 -2.66
N PHE A 131 -5.50 38.04 -1.46
CA PHE A 131 -4.97 36.72 -1.14
C PHE A 131 -5.95 35.55 -1.39
N ASP A 132 -7.10 35.81 -2.02
CA ASP A 132 -8.28 34.95 -2.23
C ASP A 132 -8.06 33.69 -3.11
N TYR A 133 -6.90 33.05 -3.05
CA TYR A 133 -6.68 31.77 -3.72
C TYR A 133 -7.00 30.58 -2.82
N VAL A 134 -6.98 30.74 -1.50
CA VAL A 134 -7.20 29.61 -0.58
C VAL A 134 -8.69 29.26 -0.54
N LEU A 135 -9.56 30.24 -0.34
CA LEU A 135 -11.01 30.04 -0.21
C LEU A 135 -11.65 29.40 -1.45
N PRO A 136 -11.39 29.83 -2.70
CA PRO A 136 -11.94 29.16 -3.88
C PRO A 136 -11.47 27.72 -4.05
N ASN A 137 -10.24 27.38 -3.62
CA ASN A 137 -9.76 26.00 -3.64
C ASN A 137 -10.39 25.15 -2.54
N ILE A 138 -10.57 25.69 -1.33
CA ILE A 138 -11.31 25.01 -0.25
C ILE A 138 -12.79 24.82 -0.66
N ARG A 139 -13.43 25.84 -1.26
CA ARG A 139 -14.79 25.75 -1.80
C ARG A 139 -14.90 24.81 -2.98
N TYR A 140 -13.93 24.80 -3.88
CA TYR A 140 -13.86 23.82 -4.97
C TYR A 140 -13.78 22.41 -4.41
N GLU A 141 -12.93 22.19 -3.42
CA GLU A 141 -12.79 20.91 -2.73
C GLU A 141 -14.09 20.50 -2.01
N LEU A 142 -14.78 21.42 -1.32
CA LEU A 142 -16.09 21.13 -0.70
C LEU A 142 -17.19 20.87 -1.73
N ASN A 143 -17.31 21.70 -2.77
CA ASN A 143 -18.29 21.49 -3.83
C ASN A 143 -18.05 20.16 -4.54
N PHE A 144 -16.78 19.80 -4.72
CA PHE A 144 -16.37 18.50 -5.19
C PHE A 144 -16.86 17.41 -4.22
N MET A 145 -16.61 17.55 -2.92
CA MET A 145 -17.13 16.62 -1.91
C MET A 145 -18.66 16.51 -1.97
N GLU A 146 -19.39 17.62 -1.95
CA GLU A 146 -20.86 17.63 -2.02
C GLU A 146 -21.41 16.97 -3.28
N LYS A 147 -20.72 17.11 -4.41
CA LYS A 147 -21.14 16.50 -5.69
C LYS A 147 -21.01 14.98 -5.67
N TYR A 148 -19.95 14.43 -5.07
CA TYR A 148 -19.63 13.00 -5.15
C TYR A 148 -20.08 12.19 -3.91
N TYR A 149 -20.35 12.82 -2.76
CA TYR A 149 -20.79 12.15 -1.53
C TYR A 149 -22.31 12.20 -1.26
N ARG A 150 -23.13 12.58 -2.25
CA ARG A 150 -24.61 12.56 -2.21
C ARG A 150 -25.23 11.14 -2.23
N ALA A 151 -24.62 10.16 -1.57
CA ALA A 151 -25.24 8.86 -1.35
C ALA A 151 -26.18 8.89 -0.13
N PRO A 152 -27.48 8.54 -0.24
CA PRO A 152 -28.46 8.65 0.85
C PRO A 152 -28.08 7.90 2.13
N ALA A 153 -27.29 6.81 2.03
CA ALA A 153 -26.88 6.00 3.18
C ALA A 153 -25.88 6.72 4.12
N ASN A 154 -25.21 7.78 3.67
CA ASN A 154 -24.12 8.46 4.41
C ASN A 154 -24.50 9.86 4.94
N MET A 155 -25.69 10.39 4.60
CA MET A 155 -26.12 11.73 5.01
C MET A 155 -26.21 11.92 6.53
N GLY A 156 -26.53 10.88 7.31
CA GLY A 156 -26.65 10.97 8.77
C GLY A 156 -25.31 11.10 9.52
N LYS A 157 -24.17 11.00 8.83
CA LYS A 157 -22.81 11.04 9.41
C LYS A 157 -21.88 12.03 8.71
N THR A 158 -22.41 12.88 7.84
CA THR A 158 -21.63 13.84 7.06
C THR A 158 -21.10 14.98 7.94
N VAL A 159 -19.85 15.40 7.67
CA VAL A 159 -19.24 16.61 8.27
C VAL A 159 -19.38 17.85 7.39
N ILE A 160 -20.06 17.72 6.25
CA ILE A 160 -20.22 18.81 5.28
C ILE A 160 -20.86 20.05 5.90
N PRO A 161 -21.91 19.96 6.74
CA PRO A 161 -22.46 21.12 7.44
C PRO A 161 -21.41 21.83 8.30
N GLU A 162 -20.69 21.08 9.16
CA GLU A 162 -19.67 21.69 10.02
C GLU A 162 -18.50 22.29 9.22
N LEU A 163 -18.15 21.71 8.07
CA LEU A 163 -17.14 22.26 7.18
C LEU A 163 -17.63 23.52 6.45
N ASN A 164 -18.89 23.56 6.03
CA ASN A 164 -19.49 24.74 5.43
C ASN A 164 -19.54 25.91 6.43
N ASP A 165 -19.92 25.64 7.69
CA ASP A 165 -19.89 26.64 8.76
C ASP A 165 -18.46 27.14 9.01
N LEU A 166 -17.48 26.23 9.05
CA LEU A 166 -16.08 26.59 9.27
C LEU A 166 -15.50 27.43 8.12
N ILE A 167 -15.89 27.14 6.87
CA ILE A 167 -15.52 27.98 5.73
C ILE A 167 -16.21 29.33 5.80
N HIS A 168 -17.49 29.37 6.11
CA HIS A 168 -18.22 30.64 6.24
C HIS A 168 -17.53 31.55 7.26
N MET A 169 -17.13 31.00 8.40
CA MET A 169 -16.36 31.74 9.41
C MET A 169 -15.00 32.22 8.91
N LEU A 170 -14.35 31.48 8.00
CA LEU A 170 -13.08 31.90 7.38
C LEU A 170 -13.31 32.96 6.28
N GLU A 171 -14.38 32.83 5.50
CA GLU A 171 -14.80 33.79 4.46
C GLU A 171 -15.18 35.15 5.06
N GLU A 172 -15.83 35.13 6.23
CA GLU A 172 -16.15 36.34 6.99
C GLU A 172 -14.97 36.86 7.82
N HIS A 173 -13.78 36.28 7.70
CA HIS A 173 -12.58 36.63 8.48
C HIS A 173 -12.74 36.54 10.01
N ASN A 174 -13.78 35.84 10.49
CA ASN A 174 -14.04 35.63 11.92
C ASN A 174 -13.02 34.68 12.56
N ILE A 175 -12.44 33.77 11.77
CA ILE A 175 -11.37 32.85 12.19
C ILE A 175 -10.16 32.98 11.27
N THR A 176 -8.98 32.73 11.81
CA THR A 176 -7.74 32.63 11.04
C THR A 176 -7.67 31.33 10.26
N LEU A 177 -6.78 31.27 9.27
CA LEU A 177 -6.44 30.04 8.54
C LEU A 177 -5.92 28.94 9.48
N ASN A 178 -5.17 29.31 10.53
CA ASN A 178 -4.70 28.38 11.54
C ASN A 178 -5.87 27.81 12.37
N GLU A 179 -6.80 28.66 12.78
CA GLU A 179 -8.04 28.27 13.48
C GLU A 179 -8.95 27.42 12.60
N PHE A 180 -9.02 27.71 11.30
CA PHE A 180 -9.69 26.86 10.31
C PHE A 180 -9.08 25.45 10.30
N PHE A 181 -7.76 25.31 10.19
CA PHE A 181 -7.15 23.98 10.13
C PHE A 181 -7.22 23.22 11.46
N ASN A 182 -7.00 23.90 12.59
CA ASN A 182 -6.74 23.26 13.89
C ASN A 182 -7.90 23.36 14.88
N GLY A 183 -8.92 24.17 14.59
CA GLY A 183 -10.04 24.48 15.46
C GLY A 183 -9.79 25.71 16.31
N TYR A 184 -10.86 26.21 16.94
CA TYR A 184 -10.86 27.43 17.75
C TYR A 184 -11.76 27.27 18.97
N LYS A 185 -11.63 28.19 19.94
CA LYS A 185 -12.19 28.10 21.31
C LYS A 185 -11.55 26.98 22.17
N SER A 186 -11.76 27.05 23.49
CA SER A 186 -11.14 26.15 24.48
C SER A 186 -12.18 25.47 25.38
N GLY A 187 -11.78 24.35 26.01
CA GLY A 187 -12.62 23.61 26.95
C GLY A 187 -13.77 22.87 26.25
N GLU A 188 -14.95 22.88 26.87
CA GLU A 188 -16.16 22.23 26.35
C GLU A 188 -16.71 22.90 25.08
N ASN A 189 -16.32 24.15 24.82
CA ASN A 189 -16.75 24.93 23.66
C ASN A 189 -15.80 24.80 22.46
N LYS A 190 -14.82 23.89 22.50
CA LYS A 190 -13.83 23.74 21.42
C LYS A 190 -14.53 23.28 20.13
N LEU A 191 -14.42 24.11 19.10
CA LEU A 191 -14.87 23.78 17.76
C LEU A 191 -13.75 23.07 17.00
N MET A 192 -14.11 22.02 16.26
CA MET A 192 -13.17 21.19 15.53
C MET A 192 -12.75 21.87 14.23
N GLY A 193 -11.44 21.94 13.97
CA GLY A 193 -10.93 22.44 12.70
C GLY A 193 -11.08 21.44 11.56
N TYR A 194 -10.83 21.91 10.34
CA TYR A 194 -10.87 21.15 9.10
C TYR A 194 -10.09 19.83 9.18
N ASN A 195 -8.90 19.83 9.78
CA ASN A 195 -8.08 18.62 9.92
C ASN A 195 -8.77 17.55 10.76
N VAL A 196 -9.52 17.93 11.79
CA VAL A 196 -10.23 17.01 12.69
C VAL A 196 -11.57 16.59 12.10
N LEU A 197 -12.32 17.54 11.52
CA LEU A 197 -13.59 17.25 10.85
C LEU A 197 -13.41 16.28 9.68
N ARG A 198 -12.33 16.43 8.90
CA ARG A 198 -11.89 15.50 7.85
C ARG A 198 -11.66 14.05 8.31
N MET A 199 -11.51 13.83 9.62
CA MET A 199 -11.30 12.51 10.23
C MET A 199 -12.51 12.00 11.02
N LYS A 200 -13.58 12.80 11.14
CA LYS A 200 -14.74 12.41 11.94
C LYS A 200 -15.36 11.16 11.31
N ASN A 201 -15.36 10.05 12.06
CA ASN A 201 -15.77 8.69 11.67
C ASN A 201 -14.72 7.77 11.03
N GLY A 202 -13.46 8.19 10.87
CA GLY A 202 -12.35 7.34 10.43
C GLY A 202 -11.09 7.59 11.25
N LEU A 203 -10.70 6.64 12.09
CA LEU A 203 -9.65 6.84 13.10
C LEU A 203 -8.23 6.84 12.52
N PHE A 204 -8.00 6.16 11.39
CA PHE A 204 -6.65 5.74 11.01
C PHE A 204 -6.23 6.07 9.57
N SER A 205 -7.08 6.75 8.79
CA SER A 205 -6.69 7.34 7.51
C SER A 205 -6.78 8.86 7.54
N LYS A 206 -5.79 9.53 6.95
CA LYS A 206 -5.77 10.99 6.85
C LYS A 206 -6.89 11.53 5.95
N TYR A 207 -7.43 10.68 5.08
CA TYR A 207 -8.44 11.02 4.07
C TYR A 207 -9.66 10.10 4.13
N GLN A 208 -9.93 9.41 5.24
CA GLN A 208 -10.99 8.37 5.28
C GLN A 208 -12.41 8.90 4.98
N PHE A 209 -12.67 10.18 5.25
CA PHE A 209 -13.93 10.81 4.86
C PHE A 209 -13.97 11.22 3.39
N PHE A 210 -12.79 11.31 2.77
CA PHE A 210 -12.58 11.78 1.42
C PHE A 210 -11.80 10.71 0.63
N ASP A 211 -12.51 9.64 0.26
CA ASP A 211 -12.04 8.78 -0.82
C ASP A 211 -11.47 9.66 -1.93
N ASN A 212 -10.30 9.33 -2.48
CA ASN A 212 -9.72 10.10 -3.57
C ASN A 212 -10.77 10.33 -4.67
N SER A 213 -10.66 11.42 -5.44
CA SER A 213 -11.59 11.68 -6.54
C SER A 213 -11.77 10.42 -7.40
N PRO A 214 -12.96 10.14 -7.96
CA PRO A 214 -13.12 9.06 -8.92
C PRO A 214 -12.08 9.13 -10.05
N ASP A 215 -11.64 10.34 -10.41
CA ASP A 215 -10.55 10.59 -11.36
C ASP A 215 -9.18 10.08 -10.88
N ALA A 216 -8.89 10.12 -9.58
CA ALA A 216 -7.66 9.55 -9.00
C ALA A 216 -7.64 8.02 -9.11
N TYR A 217 -8.80 7.37 -9.19
CA TYR A 217 -8.91 5.92 -9.43
C TYR A 217 -8.93 5.57 -10.92
N LYS A 218 -8.96 6.55 -11.82
CA LYS A 218 -9.04 6.29 -13.27
C LYS A 218 -7.92 5.38 -13.75
N GLU A 219 -6.67 5.67 -13.37
CA GLU A 219 -5.53 4.84 -13.77
C GLU A 219 -5.61 3.40 -13.23
N LEU A 220 -6.12 3.23 -12.00
CA LEU A 220 -6.33 1.89 -11.43
C LEU A 220 -7.44 1.14 -12.18
N ASN A 221 -8.55 1.81 -12.50
CA ASN A 221 -9.62 1.25 -13.32
C ASN A 221 -9.11 0.90 -14.73
N ASP A 222 -8.33 1.77 -15.37
CA ASP A 222 -7.72 1.52 -16.69
C ASP A 222 -6.81 0.30 -16.66
N ILE A 223 -6.04 0.10 -15.59
CA ILE A 223 -5.23 -1.10 -15.40
C ILE A 223 -6.12 -2.34 -15.24
N TYR A 224 -7.14 -2.28 -14.38
CA TYR A 224 -8.08 -3.39 -14.20
C TYR A 224 -8.74 -3.78 -15.53
N TYR A 225 -9.24 -2.81 -16.30
CA TYR A 225 -9.85 -3.03 -17.61
C TYR A 225 -8.86 -3.65 -18.60
N GLN A 226 -7.60 -3.20 -18.61
CA GLN A 226 -6.58 -3.79 -19.47
C GLN A 226 -6.26 -5.23 -19.09
N VAL A 227 -6.17 -5.54 -17.79
CA VAL A 227 -5.99 -6.93 -17.33
C VAL A 227 -7.18 -7.78 -17.77
N CYS A 228 -8.41 -7.32 -17.56
CA CYS A 228 -9.60 -8.05 -17.98
C CYS A 228 -9.60 -8.30 -19.50
N LYS A 229 -9.26 -7.28 -20.30
CA LYS A 229 -9.17 -7.41 -21.76
C LYS A 229 -8.11 -8.41 -22.21
N PHE A 230 -6.93 -8.43 -21.60
CA PHE A 230 -5.90 -9.41 -21.92
C PHE A 230 -6.30 -10.82 -21.48
N MET A 231 -6.91 -10.95 -20.30
CA MET A 231 -7.23 -12.25 -19.72
C MET A 231 -8.51 -12.87 -20.29
N GLU A 232 -9.41 -12.11 -20.91
CA GLU A 232 -10.70 -12.63 -21.40
C GLU A 232 -10.52 -13.75 -22.43
N SER A 233 -9.72 -13.52 -23.48
CA SER A 233 -9.47 -14.51 -24.54
C SER A 233 -8.79 -15.76 -23.97
N PHE A 234 -7.76 -15.54 -23.14
CA PHE A 234 -7.03 -16.61 -22.47
C PHE A 234 -7.97 -17.46 -21.58
N LEU A 235 -8.79 -16.84 -20.74
CA LEU A 235 -9.69 -17.55 -19.83
C LEU A 235 -10.85 -18.25 -20.58
N LYS A 236 -11.30 -17.71 -21.71
CA LYS A 236 -12.33 -18.34 -22.55
C LYS A 236 -11.92 -19.76 -22.96
N ASP A 237 -10.65 -19.93 -23.33
CA ASP A 237 -10.10 -21.22 -23.76
C ASP A 237 -9.77 -22.14 -22.58
N LYS A 238 -9.65 -21.59 -21.37
CA LYS A 238 -9.33 -22.32 -20.12
C LYS A 238 -10.52 -22.45 -19.16
N ARG A 239 -11.74 -22.16 -19.63
CA ARG A 239 -12.97 -22.19 -18.80
C ARG A 239 -13.27 -23.53 -18.15
N SER A 240 -12.79 -24.62 -18.74
CA SER A 240 -12.98 -25.98 -18.22
C SER A 240 -12.03 -26.32 -17.07
N GLU A 241 -11.00 -25.51 -16.83
CA GLU A 241 -10.09 -25.70 -15.71
C GLU A 241 -10.71 -25.14 -14.42
N PRO A 242 -10.92 -25.96 -13.37
CA PRO A 242 -11.62 -25.52 -12.15
C PRO A 242 -11.02 -24.27 -11.49
N ASP A 243 -9.68 -24.16 -11.50
CA ASP A 243 -8.96 -23.05 -10.87
C ASP A 243 -9.09 -21.72 -11.63
N LEU A 244 -9.34 -21.76 -12.95
CA LEU A 244 -9.39 -20.59 -13.82
C LEU A 244 -10.82 -20.23 -14.26
N GLY A 245 -11.68 -21.23 -14.46
CA GLY A 245 -13.04 -21.05 -14.95
C GLY A 245 -13.89 -20.13 -14.07
N LYS A 246 -13.64 -20.12 -12.75
CA LYS A 246 -14.32 -19.22 -11.80
C LYS A 246 -14.08 -17.73 -12.07
N PHE A 247 -12.96 -17.37 -12.69
CA PHE A 247 -12.63 -15.98 -12.99
C PHE A 247 -13.20 -15.50 -14.32
N TYR A 248 -13.53 -16.41 -15.23
CA TYR A 248 -13.92 -16.05 -16.59
C TYR A 248 -15.11 -15.07 -16.63
N PHE A 249 -16.18 -15.36 -15.88
CA PHE A 249 -17.34 -14.48 -15.84
C PHE A 249 -17.02 -13.12 -15.20
N GLN A 250 -16.22 -13.11 -14.12
CA GLN A 250 -15.81 -11.88 -13.44
C GLN A 250 -14.98 -10.97 -14.37
N VAL A 251 -14.07 -11.56 -15.15
CA VAL A 251 -13.27 -10.86 -16.16
C VAL A 251 -14.12 -10.37 -17.34
N LYS A 252 -14.97 -11.25 -17.89
CA LYS A 252 -15.81 -10.94 -19.06
C LYS A 252 -16.81 -9.82 -18.78
N GLU A 253 -17.42 -9.82 -17.60
CA GLU A 253 -18.40 -8.81 -17.21
C GLU A 253 -17.76 -7.52 -16.69
N MET A 254 -16.43 -7.52 -16.46
CA MET A 254 -15.71 -6.40 -15.84
C MET A 254 -16.44 -5.90 -14.59
N ASN A 255 -16.81 -6.85 -13.74
CA ASN A 255 -17.80 -6.66 -12.68
C ASN A 255 -17.31 -5.78 -11.51
N MET A 256 -16.04 -5.39 -11.49
CA MET A 256 -15.47 -4.50 -10.48
C MET A 256 -15.33 -3.08 -11.04
N GLN A 257 -15.72 -2.10 -10.24
CA GLN A 257 -15.47 -0.69 -10.50
C GLN A 257 -14.85 -0.08 -9.24
N ILE A 258 -13.66 0.52 -9.38
CA ILE A 258 -12.98 1.17 -8.27
C ILE A 258 -13.55 2.57 -8.13
N SER A 259 -14.41 2.74 -7.14
CA SER A 259 -15.13 4.00 -6.86
C SER A 259 -14.78 4.60 -5.50
N ARG A 260 -14.24 3.79 -4.59
CA ARG A 260 -13.82 4.14 -3.22
C ARG A 260 -12.58 3.34 -2.82
N MET A 261 -11.93 3.72 -1.72
CA MET A 261 -10.65 3.10 -1.33
C MET A 261 -10.79 1.60 -1.03
N SER A 262 -11.89 1.15 -0.42
CA SER A 262 -12.10 -0.29 -0.15
C SER A 262 -12.05 -1.12 -1.43
N ASP A 263 -12.60 -0.60 -2.53
CA ASP A 263 -12.64 -1.30 -3.81
C ASP A 263 -11.22 -1.54 -4.37
N VAL A 264 -10.24 -0.71 -3.98
CA VAL A 264 -8.83 -0.87 -4.38
C VAL A 264 -8.24 -2.15 -3.77
N PHE A 265 -8.52 -2.43 -2.49
CA PHE A 265 -8.06 -3.65 -1.81
C PHE A 265 -8.77 -4.89 -2.34
N ASP A 266 -10.07 -4.80 -2.59
CA ASP A 266 -10.85 -5.90 -3.18
C ASP A 266 -10.34 -6.24 -4.59
N THR A 267 -10.09 -5.21 -5.41
CA THR A 267 -9.58 -5.37 -6.78
C THR A 267 -8.15 -5.93 -6.77
N GLU A 268 -7.28 -5.46 -5.87
CA GLU A 268 -5.94 -6.03 -5.69
C GLU A 268 -6.01 -7.53 -5.37
N THR A 269 -6.90 -7.91 -4.44
CA THR A 269 -7.08 -9.30 -4.01
C THR A 269 -7.52 -10.17 -5.19
N PHE A 270 -8.49 -9.69 -5.96
CA PHE A 270 -8.94 -10.35 -7.19
C PHE A 270 -7.81 -10.50 -8.21
N LEU A 271 -7.13 -9.40 -8.58
CA LEU A 271 -6.09 -9.40 -9.60
C LEU A 271 -4.89 -10.27 -9.18
N THR A 272 -4.52 -10.24 -7.90
CA THR A 272 -3.47 -11.09 -7.33
C THR A 272 -3.85 -12.57 -7.44
N SER A 273 -5.08 -12.92 -7.07
CA SER A 273 -5.58 -14.29 -7.16
C SER A 273 -5.63 -14.80 -8.60
N LEU A 274 -6.19 -14.01 -9.52
CA LEU A 274 -6.26 -14.31 -10.96
C LEU A 274 -4.85 -14.51 -11.54
N THR A 275 -3.94 -13.57 -11.29
CA THR A 275 -2.58 -13.59 -11.82
C THR A 275 -1.80 -14.79 -11.28
N ARG A 276 -1.89 -15.04 -9.96
CA ARG A 276 -1.21 -16.18 -9.31
C ARG A 276 -1.70 -17.51 -9.86
N LYS A 277 -3.02 -17.72 -9.95
CA LYS A 277 -3.58 -18.99 -10.46
C LYS A 277 -3.25 -19.20 -11.94
N SER A 278 -3.29 -18.15 -12.75
CA SER A 278 -2.94 -18.21 -14.17
C SER A 278 -1.45 -18.53 -14.39
N LYS A 279 -0.56 -17.89 -13.61
CA LYS A 279 0.90 -18.12 -13.70
C LYS A 279 1.33 -19.53 -13.36
N LYS A 280 0.59 -20.28 -12.54
CA LYS A 280 0.97 -21.64 -12.12
C LYS A 280 1.25 -22.58 -13.32
N LYS A 281 0.48 -22.44 -14.40
CA LYS A 281 0.59 -23.27 -15.61
C LYS A 281 0.78 -22.47 -16.91
N TYR A 282 0.56 -21.16 -16.89
CA TYR A 282 0.52 -20.36 -18.12
C TYR A 282 1.37 -19.10 -18.03
N SER A 283 2.36 -19.06 -17.14
CA SER A 283 3.32 -17.96 -16.97
C SER A 283 4.08 -17.59 -18.25
N TYR A 284 4.27 -18.52 -19.20
CA TYR A 284 4.90 -18.25 -20.49
C TYR A 284 3.98 -17.54 -21.50
N VAL A 285 2.66 -17.53 -21.27
CA VAL A 285 1.66 -16.95 -22.17
C VAL A 285 1.67 -15.42 -22.07
N ASP A 286 1.66 -14.74 -23.23
CA ASP A 286 1.77 -13.29 -23.34
C ASP A 286 0.74 -12.53 -22.51
N GLU A 287 -0.53 -12.96 -22.56
CA GLU A 287 -1.64 -12.37 -21.83
C GLU A 287 -1.37 -12.38 -20.31
N VAL A 288 -0.85 -13.50 -19.79
CA VAL A 288 -0.54 -13.68 -18.37
C VAL A 288 0.68 -12.84 -17.96
N ARG A 289 1.70 -12.74 -18.83
CA ARG A 289 2.88 -11.90 -18.61
C ARG A 289 2.53 -10.41 -18.57
N LYS A 290 1.76 -9.94 -19.56
CA LYS A 290 1.27 -8.55 -19.62
C LYS A 290 0.42 -8.20 -18.40
N SER A 291 -0.48 -9.10 -18.00
CA SER A 291 -1.34 -8.91 -16.83
C SER A 291 -0.53 -8.86 -15.52
N SER A 292 0.54 -9.64 -15.44
CA SER A 292 1.46 -9.60 -14.29
C SER A 292 2.20 -8.28 -14.15
N ALA A 293 2.67 -7.72 -15.27
CA ALA A 293 3.31 -6.41 -15.28
C ALA A 293 2.32 -5.29 -14.90
N LEU A 294 1.08 -5.39 -15.38
CA LEU A 294 -0.01 -4.48 -15.01
C LEU A 294 -0.36 -4.56 -13.52
N LEU A 295 -0.39 -5.75 -12.91
CA LEU A 295 -0.59 -5.90 -11.47
C LEU A 295 0.54 -5.23 -10.66
N GLN A 296 1.79 -5.31 -11.11
CA GLN A 296 2.88 -4.59 -10.46
C GLN A 296 2.65 -3.08 -10.49
N LYS A 297 2.28 -2.54 -11.66
CA LYS A 297 1.93 -1.12 -11.82
C LYS A 297 0.72 -0.73 -10.94
N PHE A 298 -0.29 -1.59 -10.85
CA PHE A 298 -1.43 -1.39 -9.96
C PHE A 298 -0.98 -1.22 -8.51
N ASN A 299 -0.10 -2.10 -8.04
CA ASN A 299 0.42 -2.08 -6.67
C ASN A 299 1.28 -0.84 -6.38
N GLU A 300 2.03 -0.33 -7.36
CA GLU A 300 2.78 0.91 -7.25
C GLU A 300 1.86 2.15 -7.14
N LEU A 301 0.87 2.24 -8.02
CA LEU A 301 -0.12 3.33 -7.97
C LEU A 301 -0.92 3.30 -6.66
N LYS A 302 -1.36 2.12 -6.24
CA LYS A 302 -2.03 1.92 -4.96
C LYS A 302 -1.23 2.51 -3.80
N LYS A 303 0.08 2.24 -3.73
CA LYS A 303 0.94 2.75 -2.66
C LYS A 303 0.96 4.28 -2.58
N SER A 304 0.82 4.96 -3.73
CA SER A 304 0.74 6.43 -3.79
C SER A 304 -0.59 6.99 -3.28
N LEU A 305 -1.67 6.21 -3.39
CA LEU A 305 -3.03 6.63 -3.02
C LEU A 305 -3.35 6.39 -1.54
N ILE A 306 -2.76 5.38 -0.91
CA ILE A 306 -3.06 5.00 0.48
C ILE A 306 -2.22 5.83 1.47
N VAL A 307 -2.89 6.68 2.24
CA VAL A 307 -2.26 7.49 3.29
C VAL A 307 -2.88 7.21 4.66
N TYR A 308 -2.12 6.53 5.52
CA TYR A 308 -2.49 6.29 6.91
C TYR A 308 -2.22 7.53 7.77
N ASN A 309 -3.07 7.74 8.78
CA ASN A 309 -2.84 8.74 9.82
C ASN A 309 -1.91 8.17 10.90
N GLU A 310 -0.61 8.15 10.62
CA GLU A 310 0.37 7.59 11.54
C GLU A 310 0.38 8.25 12.92
N GLN A 311 0.05 9.54 13.00
CA GLN A 311 0.04 10.27 14.28
C GLN A 311 -1.07 9.73 15.19
N GLU A 312 -2.27 9.54 14.65
CA GLU A 312 -3.40 9.00 15.43
C GLU A 312 -3.21 7.51 15.74
N ILE A 313 -2.62 6.73 14.82
CA ILE A 313 -2.23 5.33 15.09
C ILE A 313 -1.23 5.28 16.26
N LYS A 314 -0.22 6.16 16.27
CA LYS A 314 0.75 6.28 17.38
C LYS A 314 0.06 6.71 18.68
N ARG A 315 -0.91 7.62 18.63
CA ARG A 315 -1.68 8.05 19.80
C ARG A 315 -2.51 6.90 20.38
N ALA A 316 -3.25 6.18 19.54
CA ALA A 316 -4.04 5.02 19.94
C ALA A 316 -3.15 3.90 20.49
N GLN A 317 -1.98 3.68 19.90
CA GLN A 317 -0.98 2.75 20.44
C GLN A 317 -0.51 3.15 21.84
N ARG A 318 -0.15 4.42 22.07
CA ARG A 318 0.24 4.88 23.43
C ARG A 318 -0.88 4.72 24.45
N ALA A 319 -2.13 4.97 24.06
CA ALA A 319 -3.28 4.73 24.92
C ALA A 319 -3.40 3.25 25.30
N LEU A 320 -3.22 2.34 24.33
CA LEU A 320 -3.16 0.90 24.59
C LEU A 320 -2.01 0.54 25.53
N GLU A 321 -0.79 1.02 25.25
CA GLU A 321 0.40 0.76 26.08
C GLU A 321 0.20 1.18 27.54
N SER A 322 -0.48 2.30 27.78
CA SER A 322 -0.82 2.76 29.13
C SER A 322 -1.84 1.88 29.86
N LYS A 323 -2.71 1.16 29.12
CA LYS A 323 -3.77 0.29 29.66
C LYS A 323 -3.25 -1.10 30.06
N PHE A 324 -2.13 -1.56 29.50
CA PHE A 324 -1.55 -2.87 29.79
C PHE A 324 -0.45 -2.76 30.84
N SER A 325 -0.71 -3.29 32.04
CA SER A 325 0.23 -3.23 33.16
C SER A 325 1.19 -4.43 33.22
N GLN A 326 0.78 -5.60 32.71
CA GLN A 326 1.57 -6.83 32.77
C GLN A 326 2.60 -6.89 31.63
N ASP A 327 3.85 -7.25 31.93
CA ASP A 327 4.93 -7.38 30.93
C ASP A 327 4.58 -8.37 29.81
N GLY A 328 3.90 -9.46 30.15
CA GLY A 328 3.40 -10.41 29.16
C GLY A 328 2.29 -9.85 28.26
N GLU A 329 1.48 -8.88 28.70
CA GLU A 329 0.52 -8.18 27.83
C GLU A 329 1.23 -7.17 26.92
N LYS A 330 2.20 -6.43 27.47
CA LYS A 330 3.04 -5.47 26.72
C LYS A 330 3.83 -6.15 25.59
N GLY A 331 4.43 -7.30 25.86
CA GLY A 331 5.14 -8.08 24.84
C GLY A 331 4.23 -8.51 23.68
N ARG A 332 3.00 -8.96 24.00
CA ARG A 332 2.01 -9.38 22.99
C ARG A 332 1.49 -8.20 22.16
N LEU A 333 1.23 -7.06 22.80
CA LEU A 333 0.88 -5.82 22.10
C LEU A 333 1.99 -5.43 21.12
N LYS A 334 3.25 -5.41 21.58
CA LYS A 334 4.41 -5.05 20.75
C LYS A 334 4.52 -5.93 19.50
N ALA A 335 4.32 -7.24 19.64
CA ALA A 335 4.35 -8.16 18.51
C ALA A 335 3.28 -7.83 17.44
N ILE A 336 2.03 -7.62 17.87
CA ILE A 336 0.90 -7.29 16.96
C ILE A 336 1.13 -5.92 16.31
N MET A 337 1.58 -4.93 17.08
CA MET A 337 1.83 -3.59 16.56
C MET A 337 2.98 -3.56 15.56
N ASN A 338 4.06 -4.32 15.79
CA ASN A 338 5.16 -4.42 14.84
C ASN A 338 4.70 -4.99 13.49
N GLU A 339 3.88 -6.05 13.50
CA GLU A 339 3.32 -6.61 12.26
C GLU A 339 2.37 -5.62 11.57
N THR A 340 1.53 -4.93 12.34
CA THR A 340 0.60 -3.91 11.85
C THR A 340 1.34 -2.74 11.18
N TRP A 341 2.43 -2.25 11.80
CA TRP A 341 3.27 -1.21 11.22
C TRP A 341 3.93 -1.67 9.92
N GLY A 342 4.42 -2.91 9.83
CA GLY A 342 4.93 -3.46 8.58
C GLY A 342 3.88 -3.44 7.46
N CYS A 343 2.62 -3.80 7.74
CA CYS A 343 1.54 -3.71 6.74
C CYS A 343 1.17 -2.27 6.36
N ILE A 344 1.26 -1.33 7.32
CA ILE A 344 1.04 0.11 7.10
C ILE A 344 2.12 0.68 6.17
N GLU A 345 3.39 0.32 6.40
CA GLU A 345 4.52 0.73 5.56
C GLU A 345 4.37 0.20 4.13
N GLU A 346 3.93 -1.06 3.99
CA GLU A 346 3.70 -1.71 2.69
C GLU A 346 2.41 -1.28 1.98
N LYS A 347 1.54 -0.50 2.65
CA LYS A 347 0.21 -0.09 2.17
C LYS A 347 -0.70 -1.28 1.85
N GLN A 348 -0.71 -2.29 2.72
CA GLN A 348 -1.41 -3.56 2.51
C GLN A 348 -2.58 -3.80 3.46
N ILE A 349 -2.76 -2.96 4.48
CA ILE A 349 -3.84 -3.15 5.44
C ILE A 349 -5.03 -2.25 5.14
N ASP A 350 -6.20 -2.84 4.89
CA ASP A 350 -7.45 -2.09 4.84
C ASP A 350 -7.69 -1.37 6.17
N PHE A 351 -8.21 -0.15 6.12
CA PHE A 351 -8.58 0.62 7.29
C PHE A 351 -9.63 -0.09 8.15
N SER A 352 -10.58 -0.82 7.55
CA SER A 352 -11.56 -1.61 8.30
C SER A 352 -10.89 -2.70 9.16
N ARG A 353 -9.82 -3.30 8.62
CA ARG A 353 -8.99 -4.29 9.32
C ARG A 353 -8.20 -3.63 10.44
N LEU A 354 -7.64 -2.45 10.19
CA LEU A 354 -6.92 -1.68 11.20
C LEU A 354 -7.85 -1.32 12.38
N ASP A 355 -9.07 -0.87 12.11
CA ASP A 355 -10.10 -0.62 13.13
C ASP A 355 -10.44 -1.89 13.93
N MET A 356 -10.58 -3.03 13.27
CA MET A 356 -10.82 -4.32 13.92
C MET A 356 -9.65 -4.71 14.86
N ILE A 357 -8.40 -4.51 14.45
CA ILE A 357 -7.20 -4.80 15.27
C ILE A 357 -7.25 -4.00 16.57
N PHE A 358 -7.37 -2.66 16.46
CA PHE A 358 -7.42 -1.79 17.64
C PHE A 358 -8.63 -2.11 18.53
N SER A 359 -9.79 -2.39 17.94
CA SER A 359 -11.00 -2.77 18.68
C SER A 359 -10.81 -4.07 19.47
N LYS A 360 -10.13 -5.08 18.91
CA LYS A 360 -9.80 -6.32 19.63
C LYS A 360 -8.78 -6.10 20.74
N LEU A 361 -7.74 -5.31 20.48
CA LEU A 361 -6.73 -4.95 21.49
C LEU A 361 -7.35 -4.21 22.68
N LEU A 362 -8.29 -3.29 22.44
CA LEU A 362 -9.01 -2.58 23.50
C LEU A 362 -9.79 -3.51 24.44
N LYS A 363 -10.27 -4.64 23.92
CA LYS A 363 -10.96 -5.72 24.66
C LYS A 363 -10.00 -6.76 25.26
N LYS A 364 -8.69 -6.52 25.22
CA LYS A 364 -7.62 -7.47 25.61
C LYS A 364 -7.67 -8.81 24.86
N ASN A 365 -8.24 -8.83 23.65
CA ASN A 365 -8.26 -10.00 22.80
C ASN A 365 -7.01 -10.02 21.91
N PHE A 366 -6.04 -10.87 22.23
CA PHE A 366 -4.80 -11.04 21.47
C PHE A 366 -4.89 -12.11 20.37
N ASN A 367 -6.06 -12.72 20.16
CA ASN A 367 -6.32 -13.57 18.99
C ASN A 367 -6.61 -12.70 17.76
N ILE A 368 -5.55 -12.06 17.26
CA ILE A 368 -5.58 -11.13 16.14
C ILE A 368 -4.67 -11.65 15.04
N VAL A 369 -5.27 -11.90 13.88
CA VAL A 369 -4.59 -12.14 12.63
C VAL A 369 -4.45 -10.79 11.94
N VAL A 370 -3.24 -10.24 11.79
CA VAL A 370 -3.07 -8.93 11.15
C VAL A 370 -3.23 -9.08 9.64
N ARG A 371 -2.46 -9.99 9.03
CA ARG A 371 -2.53 -10.32 7.59
C ARG A 371 -3.54 -11.42 7.34
N GLU A 372 -4.54 -11.14 6.50
CA GLU A 372 -5.44 -12.19 6.02
C GLU A 372 -4.65 -13.15 5.11
N LYS A 373 -4.98 -14.43 5.23
CA LYS A 373 -4.41 -15.47 4.41
C LYS A 373 -5.29 -15.73 3.22
N ASP A 374 -4.68 -16.21 2.15
CA ASP A 374 -5.43 -16.82 1.07
C ASP A 374 -6.31 -17.94 1.60
N ALA A 375 -7.53 -18.07 1.04
CA ALA A 375 -8.47 -19.13 1.44
C ALA A 375 -7.89 -20.55 1.30
N ASP A 376 -6.91 -20.71 0.41
CA ASP A 376 -6.22 -21.98 0.15
C ASP A 376 -5.03 -22.23 1.11
N ASP A 377 -4.63 -21.24 1.93
CA ASP A 377 -3.53 -21.37 2.92
C ASP A 377 -4.05 -21.84 4.30
N ILE A 378 -3.92 -23.14 4.56
CA ILE A 378 -4.37 -23.77 5.82
C ILE A 378 -3.37 -23.63 6.98
N THR A 379 -2.24 -22.94 6.79
CA THR A 379 -1.24 -22.79 7.86
C THR A 379 -1.79 -21.93 9.01
N ILE A 380 -1.26 -22.13 10.21
CA ILE A 380 -1.67 -21.37 11.41
C ILE A 380 -0.97 -20.02 11.42
N THR A 381 -1.73 -18.93 11.48
CA THR A 381 -1.19 -17.61 11.82
C THR A 381 -0.95 -17.57 13.32
N ILE A 382 0.32 -17.58 13.73
CA ILE A 382 0.67 -17.70 15.14
C ILE A 382 0.51 -16.34 15.81
N THR A 383 -0.66 -16.12 16.41
CA THR A 383 -0.93 -14.97 17.27
C THR A 383 -0.20 -15.14 18.60
N PRO A 384 0.03 -14.05 19.35
CA PRO A 384 0.63 -14.19 20.68
C PRO A 384 -0.24 -14.98 21.67
N HIS A 385 -1.55 -15.09 21.41
CA HIS A 385 -2.44 -16.00 22.14
C HIS A 385 -2.14 -17.47 21.83
N HIS A 386 -2.00 -17.82 20.55
CA HIS A 386 -1.66 -19.18 20.12
C HIS A 386 -0.29 -19.62 20.68
N GLU A 387 0.69 -18.73 20.63
CA GLU A 387 2.02 -18.97 21.21
C GLU A 387 1.95 -19.31 22.70
N LYS A 388 1.16 -18.56 23.48
CA LYS A 388 0.96 -18.85 24.91
C LYS A 388 0.26 -20.20 25.14
N LYS A 389 -0.73 -20.56 24.32
CA LYS A 389 -1.60 -21.74 24.53
C LYS A 389 -0.97 -23.06 24.06
N TYR A 390 -0.17 -23.01 22.99
CA TYR A 390 0.38 -24.19 22.31
C TYR A 390 1.90 -24.19 22.15
N GLY A 391 2.58 -23.04 22.33
CA GLY A 391 4.02 -22.89 22.11
C GLY A 391 4.38 -22.56 20.66
N ARG A 392 5.20 -21.52 20.45
CA ARG A 392 5.63 -21.04 19.12
C ARG A 392 6.30 -22.15 18.30
N ASP A 393 7.24 -22.89 18.90
CA ASP A 393 8.04 -23.89 18.19
C ASP A 393 7.18 -25.04 17.65
N ILE A 394 6.18 -25.46 18.42
CA ILE A 394 5.23 -26.52 18.00
C ILE A 394 4.41 -26.03 16.81
N LEU A 395 3.84 -24.82 16.90
CA LEU A 395 3.04 -24.25 15.82
C LEU A 395 3.87 -23.99 14.54
N ASN A 396 5.10 -23.50 14.69
CA ASN A 396 6.05 -23.34 13.58
C ASN A 396 6.34 -24.69 12.92
N ARG A 397 6.57 -25.74 13.73
CA ARG A 397 6.81 -27.09 13.22
C ARG A 397 5.61 -27.61 12.44
N ILE A 398 4.40 -27.36 12.93
CA ILE A 398 3.17 -27.75 12.25
C ILE A 398 3.03 -27.00 10.92
N ASN A 399 3.28 -25.70 10.90
CA ASN A 399 3.27 -24.93 9.65
C ASN A 399 4.29 -25.48 8.64
N ILE A 400 5.49 -25.87 9.09
CA ILE A 400 6.47 -26.51 8.21
C ILE A 400 5.93 -27.83 7.66
N ILE A 401 5.32 -28.68 8.50
CA ILE A 401 4.73 -29.95 8.03
C ILE A 401 3.63 -29.70 6.99
N ILE A 402 2.75 -28.72 7.24
CA ILE A 402 1.69 -28.32 6.30
C ILE A 402 2.30 -27.90 4.96
N GLN A 403 3.30 -27.02 5.00
CA GLN A 403 3.97 -26.54 3.80
C GLN A 403 4.72 -27.66 3.09
N GLU A 404 5.34 -28.60 3.81
CA GLU A 404 6.01 -29.74 3.20
C GLU A 404 5.00 -30.70 2.55
N ILE A 405 3.84 -30.91 3.16
CA ILE A 405 2.74 -31.68 2.55
C ILE A 405 2.27 -30.97 1.27
N ASP A 406 2.03 -29.66 1.35
CA ASP A 406 1.63 -28.86 0.19
C ASP A 406 2.67 -28.87 -0.93
N PHE A 407 3.95 -28.91 -0.55
CA PHE A 407 5.03 -28.79 -1.52
C PHE A 407 5.34 -30.12 -2.21
N TRP A 408 5.34 -31.24 -1.48
CA TRP A 408 5.86 -32.52 -1.98
C TRP A 408 4.81 -33.52 -2.45
N TYR A 409 3.57 -33.40 -2.01
CA TYR A 409 2.51 -34.37 -2.34
C TYR A 409 1.69 -33.92 -3.56
N PRO A 410 1.20 -34.87 -4.36
CA PRO A 410 0.27 -34.59 -5.46
C PRO A 410 -1.14 -34.26 -4.95
N GLN A 411 -1.95 -33.60 -5.80
CA GLN A 411 -3.26 -33.04 -5.41
C GLN A 411 -4.25 -34.05 -4.82
N ASN A 412 -4.28 -35.28 -5.35
CA ASN A 412 -5.13 -36.37 -4.88
C ASN A 412 -4.81 -36.83 -3.44
N GLU A 413 -3.52 -36.93 -3.10
CA GLU A 413 -3.07 -37.29 -1.75
C GLU A 413 -3.22 -36.12 -0.77
N LYS A 414 -2.99 -34.90 -1.26
CA LYS A 414 -3.14 -33.65 -0.48
C LYS A 414 -4.55 -33.48 0.08
N GLN A 415 -5.59 -33.73 -0.71
CA GLN A 415 -6.97 -33.48 -0.29
C GLN A 415 -7.34 -34.25 1.00
N LEU A 416 -6.93 -35.52 1.10
CA LEU A 416 -7.21 -36.33 2.29
C LEU A 416 -6.40 -35.85 3.50
N LEU A 417 -5.13 -35.51 3.30
CA LEU A 417 -4.25 -35.00 4.36
C LEU A 417 -4.70 -33.62 4.86
N PHE A 418 -5.20 -32.77 3.97
CA PHE A 418 -5.65 -31.42 4.31
C PHE A 418 -7.04 -31.39 4.95
N GLN A 419 -7.92 -32.36 4.71
CA GLN A 419 -9.21 -32.40 5.40
C GLN A 419 -9.06 -32.54 6.93
N SER A 420 -8.16 -33.39 7.41
CA SER A 420 -7.92 -33.57 8.86
C SER A 420 -7.18 -32.36 9.46
N ILE A 421 -6.18 -31.85 8.75
CA ILE A 421 -5.38 -30.72 9.19
C ILE A 421 -6.20 -29.43 9.20
N SER A 422 -6.95 -29.12 8.13
CA SER A 422 -7.75 -27.88 8.00
C SER A 422 -8.76 -27.75 9.13
N LYS A 423 -9.53 -28.80 9.41
CA LYS A 423 -10.48 -28.81 10.55
C LYS A 423 -9.80 -28.47 11.87
N THR A 424 -8.55 -28.90 12.04
CA THR A 424 -7.82 -28.68 13.27
C THR A 424 -7.18 -27.29 13.33
N THR A 425 -6.62 -26.80 12.22
CA THR A 425 -6.04 -25.46 12.14
C THR A 425 -7.13 -24.39 12.23
N GLU A 426 -8.30 -24.61 11.64
CA GLU A 426 -9.50 -23.77 11.79
C GLU A 426 -9.91 -23.65 13.26
N LYS A 427 -10.03 -24.78 13.99
CA LYS A 427 -10.33 -24.78 15.43
C LYS A 427 -9.30 -23.99 16.24
N ILE A 428 -8.01 -24.11 15.91
CA ILE A 428 -6.96 -23.34 16.58
C ILE A 428 -7.13 -21.86 16.32
N GLN A 429 -7.38 -21.46 15.07
CA GLN A 429 -7.54 -20.05 14.67
C GLN A 429 -8.80 -19.41 15.26
N ALA A 430 -9.89 -20.17 15.36
CA ALA A 430 -11.17 -19.76 15.95
C ALA A 430 -11.18 -19.81 17.50
N ASP A 431 -10.10 -20.30 18.12
CA ASP A 431 -10.01 -20.57 19.57
C ASP A 431 -11.08 -21.55 20.10
N GLU A 432 -11.50 -22.50 19.25
CA GLU A 432 -12.46 -23.54 19.59
C GLU A 432 -11.84 -24.66 20.46
N PRO A 433 -12.66 -25.44 21.20
CA PRO A 433 -12.19 -26.59 21.97
C PRO A 433 -11.51 -27.65 21.08
N LEU A 434 -10.32 -28.08 21.49
CA LEU A 434 -9.50 -29.08 20.80
C LEU A 434 -8.96 -30.10 21.81
N ASP A 435 -9.06 -31.40 21.50
CA ASP A 435 -8.31 -32.41 22.24
C ASP A 435 -6.82 -32.29 21.91
N LYS A 436 -6.05 -31.75 22.87
CA LYS A 436 -4.62 -31.54 22.72
C LYS A 436 -3.85 -32.85 22.54
N LYS A 437 -4.29 -33.95 23.15
CA LYS A 437 -3.59 -35.24 23.10
C LYS A 437 -3.76 -35.87 21.72
N GLU A 438 -4.98 -35.88 21.21
CA GLU A 438 -5.30 -36.34 19.86
C GLU A 438 -4.52 -35.55 18.80
N PHE A 439 -4.58 -34.21 18.91
CA PHE A 439 -3.87 -33.31 18.00
C PHE A 439 -2.35 -33.54 17.97
N MET A 440 -1.72 -33.62 19.15
CA MET A 440 -0.27 -33.83 19.23
C MET A 440 0.14 -35.20 18.68
N THR A 441 -0.68 -36.22 18.89
CA THR A 441 -0.44 -37.57 18.34
C THR A 441 -0.52 -37.56 16.82
N MET A 442 -1.53 -36.90 16.25
CA MET A 442 -1.68 -36.73 14.80
C MET A 442 -0.50 -36.00 14.18
N MET A 443 -0.06 -34.88 14.77
CA MET A 443 1.07 -34.10 14.24
C MET A 443 2.42 -34.83 14.36
N GLN A 444 2.63 -35.60 15.43
CA GLN A 444 3.81 -36.46 15.56
C GLN A 444 3.85 -37.55 14.50
N SER A 445 2.69 -38.15 14.19
CA SER A 445 2.58 -39.15 13.12
C SER A 445 2.96 -38.56 11.76
N TYR A 446 2.44 -37.36 11.43
CA TYR A 446 2.84 -36.65 10.20
C TYR A 446 4.34 -36.35 10.20
N ASP A 447 4.89 -35.84 11.30
CA ASP A 447 6.31 -35.49 11.36
C ASP A 447 7.24 -36.68 11.13
N GLN A 448 6.93 -37.82 11.74
CA GLN A 448 7.68 -39.07 11.55
C GLN A 448 7.58 -39.58 10.11
N ASN A 449 6.39 -39.47 9.52
CA ASN A 449 6.14 -39.88 8.14
C ASN A 449 6.95 -39.01 7.16
N MET A 450 6.94 -37.68 7.35
CA MET A 450 7.74 -36.72 6.58
C MET A 450 9.25 -37.01 6.69
N GLU A 451 9.74 -37.32 7.89
CA GLU A 451 11.16 -37.65 8.10
C GLU A 451 11.56 -38.92 7.34
N LYS A 452 10.75 -39.98 7.46
CA LYS A 452 11.01 -41.29 6.86
C LYS A 452 10.93 -41.28 5.34
N ASN A 453 10.03 -40.51 4.76
CA ASN A 453 9.71 -40.62 3.34
C ASN A 453 10.29 -39.48 2.50
N ILE A 454 10.34 -38.25 3.03
CA ILE A 454 10.68 -37.06 2.26
C ILE A 454 12.01 -36.45 2.72
N ARG A 455 12.13 -36.06 3.99
CA ARG A 455 13.27 -35.25 4.46
C ARG A 455 14.61 -35.97 4.39
N LYS A 456 14.62 -37.32 4.46
CA LYS A 456 15.83 -38.13 4.20
C LYS A 456 16.46 -37.87 2.82
N THR A 457 15.66 -37.41 1.84
CA THR A 457 16.10 -37.14 0.47
C THR A 457 16.62 -35.73 0.27
N TYR A 458 16.41 -34.82 1.24
CA TYR A 458 16.81 -33.41 1.12
C TYR A 458 18.30 -33.20 0.79
N PRO A 459 19.26 -33.93 1.39
CA PRO A 459 20.67 -33.77 1.00
C PRO A 459 20.91 -34.02 -0.49
N THR A 460 20.25 -35.03 -1.07
CA THR A 460 20.33 -35.33 -2.50
C THR A 460 19.68 -34.22 -3.32
N LYS A 461 18.49 -33.75 -2.93
CA LYS A 461 17.78 -32.65 -3.60
C LYS A 461 18.58 -31.34 -3.59
N VAL A 462 19.23 -31.01 -2.48
CA VAL A 462 20.13 -29.84 -2.38
C VAL A 462 21.29 -29.95 -3.37
N LYS A 463 21.91 -31.13 -3.49
CA LYS A 463 22.99 -31.38 -4.44
C LYS A 463 22.52 -31.26 -5.89
N GLU A 464 21.37 -31.84 -6.22
CA GLU A 464 20.74 -31.74 -7.55
C GLU A 464 20.47 -30.28 -7.93
N LEU A 465 19.79 -29.55 -7.05
CA LEU A 465 19.48 -28.13 -7.20
C LEU A 465 20.76 -27.29 -7.47
N ALA A 466 21.80 -27.48 -6.66
CA ALA A 466 23.07 -26.76 -6.81
C ALA A 466 23.77 -27.09 -8.14
N ASN A 467 23.75 -28.36 -8.56
CA ASN A 467 24.34 -28.80 -9.82
C ASN A 467 23.62 -28.19 -11.03
N ILE A 468 22.28 -28.21 -11.03
CA ILE A 468 21.47 -27.66 -12.12
C ILE A 468 21.65 -26.14 -12.19
N TYR A 469 21.58 -25.44 -11.06
CA TYR A 469 21.84 -23.99 -11.01
C TYR A 469 23.25 -23.64 -11.53
N SER A 470 24.27 -24.42 -11.16
CA SER A 470 25.64 -24.23 -11.67
C SER A 470 25.72 -24.48 -13.18
N ALA A 471 25.10 -25.55 -13.68
CA ALA A 471 25.05 -25.87 -15.09
C ALA A 471 24.35 -24.79 -15.91
N PHE A 472 23.22 -24.27 -15.42
CA PHE A 472 22.51 -23.15 -16.04
C PHE A 472 23.41 -21.93 -16.19
N ASN A 473 24.09 -21.50 -15.11
CA ASN A 473 24.98 -20.34 -15.17
C ASN A 473 26.17 -20.56 -16.10
N LYS A 474 26.69 -21.79 -16.21
CA LYS A 474 27.77 -22.13 -17.14
C LYS A 474 27.36 -22.02 -18.62
N LEU A 475 26.08 -22.15 -18.94
CA LEU A 475 25.59 -21.92 -20.31
C LEU A 475 25.62 -20.45 -20.72
N PHE A 476 25.65 -19.53 -19.74
CA PHE A 476 25.54 -18.09 -19.97
C PHE A 476 26.69 -17.28 -19.30
N PRO A 477 27.97 -17.58 -19.61
CA PRO A 477 29.12 -16.97 -18.94
C PRO A 477 29.34 -15.49 -19.30
N GLY A 478 28.75 -15.01 -20.41
CA GLY A 478 28.97 -13.65 -20.90
C GLY A 478 27.82 -13.10 -21.75
N LYS A 479 27.95 -11.83 -22.16
CA LYS A 479 26.92 -11.07 -22.89
C LYS A 479 26.47 -11.76 -24.19
N MET A 480 27.39 -12.39 -24.91
CA MET A 480 27.08 -13.05 -26.19
C MET A 480 26.07 -14.20 -26.04
N GLN A 481 26.25 -15.07 -25.04
CA GLN A 481 25.35 -16.20 -24.80
C GLN A 481 23.99 -15.74 -24.28
N LYS A 482 23.97 -14.65 -23.49
CA LYS A 482 22.74 -14.00 -23.03
C LYS A 482 21.91 -13.47 -24.21
N VAL A 483 22.56 -12.75 -25.13
CA VAL A 483 21.93 -12.25 -26.37
C VAL A 483 21.44 -13.39 -27.27
N LYS A 484 22.14 -14.54 -27.27
CA LYS A 484 21.68 -15.72 -28.01
C LYS A 484 20.34 -16.24 -27.48
N LEU A 485 20.14 -16.25 -26.16
CA LEU A 485 18.87 -16.65 -25.56
C LEU A 485 17.76 -15.64 -25.89
N GLU A 486 18.02 -14.34 -25.70
CA GLU A 486 17.08 -13.25 -26.03
C GLU A 486 16.54 -13.36 -27.46
N LYS A 487 17.45 -13.52 -28.44
CA LYS A 487 17.09 -13.66 -29.85
C LYS A 487 16.25 -14.90 -30.13
N ARG A 488 16.54 -16.01 -29.46
CA ARG A 488 15.80 -17.28 -29.66
C ARG A 488 14.41 -17.28 -29.06
N LEU A 489 14.23 -16.54 -27.97
CA LEU A 489 12.95 -16.35 -27.32
C LEU A 489 12.15 -15.21 -27.93
N MET A 490 12.77 -14.42 -28.81
CA MET A 490 12.23 -13.13 -29.28
C MET A 490 11.81 -12.23 -28.09
N ASN A 491 12.58 -12.28 -27.00
CA ASN A 491 12.33 -11.54 -25.77
C ASN A 491 13.64 -10.92 -25.27
N ASP A 492 13.80 -9.61 -25.48
CA ASP A 492 14.96 -8.83 -25.04
C ASP A 492 14.98 -8.59 -23.52
N ARG A 493 13.83 -8.76 -22.85
CA ARG A 493 13.68 -8.57 -21.39
C ARG A 493 13.76 -9.86 -20.59
N ILE A 494 14.02 -11.01 -21.22
CA ILE A 494 13.98 -12.31 -20.52
C ILE A 494 14.90 -12.35 -19.28
N TRP A 495 16.08 -11.71 -19.37
CA TRP A 495 17.02 -11.69 -18.24
C TRP A 495 16.54 -10.82 -17.09
N GLU A 496 15.79 -9.75 -17.37
CA GLU A 496 15.14 -8.95 -16.34
C GLU A 496 14.04 -9.78 -15.66
N GLU A 497 13.21 -10.47 -16.46
CA GLU A 497 12.11 -11.33 -15.99
C GLU A 497 12.59 -12.43 -15.02
N ILE A 498 13.69 -13.13 -15.33
CA ILE A 498 14.18 -14.25 -14.50
C ILE A 498 15.20 -13.84 -13.41
N SER A 499 15.64 -12.57 -13.40
CA SER A 499 16.75 -12.14 -12.53
C SER A 499 16.44 -12.27 -11.04
N ASP A 500 15.24 -11.89 -10.62
CA ASP A 500 14.81 -11.95 -9.21
C ASP A 500 14.75 -13.40 -8.73
N ASP A 501 14.11 -14.27 -9.51
CA ASP A 501 14.00 -15.70 -9.22
C ASP A 501 15.38 -16.35 -9.12
N MET A 502 16.27 -16.12 -10.09
CA MET A 502 17.64 -16.62 -10.06
C MET A 502 18.45 -16.06 -8.87
N GLY A 503 18.18 -14.81 -8.48
CA GLY A 503 18.73 -14.19 -7.27
C GLY A 503 18.29 -14.91 -5.99
N LYS A 504 17.00 -15.25 -5.87
CA LYS A 504 16.45 -16.02 -4.75
C LYS A 504 17.05 -17.43 -4.71
N VAL A 505 17.14 -18.11 -5.85
CA VAL A 505 17.78 -19.44 -5.96
C VAL A 505 19.22 -19.38 -5.43
N LYS A 506 20.02 -18.42 -5.91
CA LYS A 506 21.42 -18.24 -5.48
C LYS A 506 21.54 -18.07 -3.97
N ARG A 507 20.76 -17.17 -3.38
CA ARG A 507 20.82 -16.87 -1.93
C ARG A 507 20.50 -18.11 -1.11
N ASN A 508 19.44 -18.83 -1.48
CA ASN A 508 18.99 -20.00 -0.73
C ASN A 508 19.94 -21.20 -0.88
N ILE A 509 20.51 -21.44 -2.07
CA ILE A 509 21.56 -22.47 -2.25
C ILE A 509 22.78 -22.18 -1.36
N SER A 510 23.19 -20.92 -1.24
CA SER A 510 24.30 -20.54 -0.35
C SER A 510 24.00 -20.85 1.12
N VAL A 511 22.77 -20.61 1.58
CA VAL A 511 22.35 -20.97 2.96
C VAL A 511 22.32 -22.49 3.14
N LEU A 512 21.76 -23.23 2.19
CA LEU A 512 21.70 -24.70 2.22
C LEU A 512 23.08 -25.35 2.18
N SER A 513 24.05 -24.70 1.54
CA SER A 513 25.44 -25.16 1.44
C SER A 513 26.32 -24.66 2.60
N SER A 514 25.76 -23.86 3.52
CA SER A 514 26.49 -23.36 4.67
C SER A 514 26.67 -24.45 5.73
N ASN A 515 27.83 -24.47 6.40
CA ASN A 515 28.08 -25.35 7.55
C ASN A 515 27.44 -24.83 8.85
N ASN A 516 26.33 -24.09 8.76
CA ASN A 516 25.68 -23.52 9.92
C ASN A 516 25.06 -24.63 10.78
N GLU A 517 25.27 -24.57 12.10
CA GLU A 517 24.79 -25.57 13.05
C GLU A 517 23.25 -25.69 13.05
N SER A 518 22.55 -24.59 12.82
CA SER A 518 21.08 -24.57 12.69
C SER A 518 20.56 -25.36 11.49
N MET A 519 21.41 -25.61 10.47
CA MET A 519 21.06 -26.32 9.23
C MET A 519 21.36 -27.83 9.29
N LYS A 520 21.85 -28.34 10.43
CA LYS A 520 22.11 -29.78 10.62
C LYS A 520 20.84 -30.64 10.50
N LYS A 521 19.71 -30.17 11.04
CA LYS A 521 18.42 -30.89 10.96
C LYS A 521 17.76 -30.66 9.59
N ASN A 522 17.33 -31.73 8.93
CA ASN A 522 16.76 -31.65 7.57
C ASN A 522 15.51 -30.77 7.49
N VAL A 523 14.65 -30.81 8.50
CA VAL A 523 13.47 -29.94 8.55
C VAL A 523 13.79 -28.45 8.48
N ASN A 524 14.92 -28.00 9.03
CA ASN A 524 15.33 -26.60 8.99
C ASN A 524 15.81 -26.19 7.59
N LYS A 525 16.13 -27.16 6.73
CA LYS A 525 16.49 -26.93 5.34
C LYS A 525 15.27 -26.65 4.46
N PHE A 526 14.08 -27.09 4.87
CA PHE A 526 12.89 -27.03 4.03
C PHE A 526 12.55 -25.62 3.55
N PRO A 527 12.49 -24.56 4.38
CA PRO A 527 12.11 -23.22 3.89
C PRO A 527 13.02 -22.71 2.77
N PHE A 528 14.32 -22.98 2.87
CA PHE A 528 15.29 -22.59 1.84
C PHE A 528 15.22 -23.50 0.61
N LEU A 529 14.99 -24.79 0.82
CA LEU A 529 14.85 -25.78 -0.25
C LEU A 529 13.59 -25.53 -1.08
N GLN A 530 12.47 -25.23 -0.42
CA GLN A 530 11.19 -24.85 -1.02
C GLN A 530 11.41 -23.68 -1.98
N VAL A 531 11.87 -22.54 -1.45
CA VAL A 531 12.05 -21.30 -2.23
C VAL A 531 12.98 -21.55 -3.43
N ALA A 532 14.15 -22.16 -3.21
CA ALA A 532 15.09 -22.39 -4.30
C ALA A 532 14.56 -23.35 -5.37
N THR A 533 13.82 -24.39 -4.96
CA THR A 533 13.27 -25.38 -5.88
C THR A 533 12.09 -24.81 -6.66
N GLU A 534 11.18 -24.08 -6.03
CA GLU A 534 10.05 -23.40 -6.67
C GLU A 534 10.54 -22.46 -7.77
N HIS A 535 11.44 -21.53 -7.43
CA HIS A 535 11.91 -20.52 -8.37
C HIS A 535 12.73 -21.13 -9.51
N LEU A 536 13.62 -22.09 -9.23
CA LEU A 536 14.39 -22.72 -10.31
C LEU A 536 13.50 -23.58 -11.22
N SER A 537 12.54 -24.31 -10.66
CA SER A 537 11.59 -25.10 -11.45
C SER A 537 10.76 -24.21 -12.36
N GLN A 538 10.26 -23.08 -11.83
CA GLN A 538 9.49 -22.12 -12.59
C GLN A 538 10.30 -21.50 -13.73
N VAL A 539 11.55 -21.08 -13.48
CA VAL A 539 12.43 -20.54 -14.52
C VAL A 539 12.69 -21.58 -15.62
N LEU A 540 13.00 -22.82 -15.26
CA LEU A 540 13.25 -23.88 -16.25
C LEU A 540 11.99 -24.24 -17.03
N TYR A 541 10.84 -24.27 -16.36
CA TYR A 541 9.53 -24.47 -16.98
C TYR A 541 9.25 -23.38 -18.03
N ASP A 542 9.35 -22.10 -17.64
CA ASP A 542 9.04 -20.96 -18.51
C ASP A 542 9.98 -20.89 -19.71
N LEU A 543 11.29 -21.03 -19.48
CA LEU A 543 12.26 -21.03 -20.57
C LEU A 543 12.07 -22.22 -21.52
N SER A 544 11.73 -23.40 -21.00
CA SER A 544 11.45 -24.58 -21.83
C SER A 544 10.21 -24.37 -22.70
N MET A 545 9.12 -23.86 -22.12
CA MET A 545 7.90 -23.56 -22.86
C MET A 545 8.12 -22.49 -23.91
N GLN A 546 8.79 -21.38 -23.57
CA GLN A 546 9.06 -20.30 -24.52
C GLN A 546 9.99 -20.74 -25.66
N LEU A 547 11.01 -21.57 -25.38
CA LEU A 547 11.86 -22.17 -26.41
C LEU A 547 11.08 -23.16 -27.28
N PHE A 548 10.18 -23.94 -26.68
CA PHE A 548 9.36 -24.88 -27.43
C PHE A 548 8.48 -24.13 -28.42
N ILE A 549 7.67 -23.17 -27.97
CA ILE A 549 6.73 -22.46 -28.84
C ILE A 549 7.40 -21.56 -29.89
N SER A 550 8.71 -21.27 -29.77
CA SER A 550 9.43 -20.46 -30.76
C SER A 550 9.87 -21.24 -32.01
N PHE A 551 9.72 -22.57 -32.03
CA PHE A 551 9.93 -23.35 -33.26
C PHE A 551 8.75 -23.19 -34.23
N GLU A 552 9.07 -23.07 -35.52
CA GLU A 552 8.06 -22.95 -36.58
C GLU A 552 7.25 -24.25 -36.76
N GLY A 553 5.95 -24.12 -37.02
CA GLY A 553 5.07 -25.23 -37.41
C GLY A 553 4.49 -26.05 -36.26
N ILE A 554 4.59 -25.59 -35.00
CA ILE A 554 3.95 -26.27 -33.87
C ILE A 554 2.45 -26.04 -33.87
N ASP A 555 1.68 -27.13 -33.77
CA ASP A 555 0.23 -27.08 -33.65
C ASP A 555 -0.25 -26.88 -32.19
N SER A 556 -1.51 -26.46 -32.04
CA SER A 556 -2.10 -26.19 -30.71
C SER A 556 -2.18 -27.44 -29.83
N ARG A 557 -2.30 -28.64 -30.42
CA ARG A 557 -2.28 -29.91 -29.70
C ARG A 557 -0.91 -30.17 -29.06
N SER A 558 0.17 -29.97 -29.80
CA SER A 558 1.54 -30.13 -29.31
C SER A 558 1.88 -29.11 -28.22
N VAL A 559 1.43 -27.85 -28.35
CA VAL A 559 1.54 -26.87 -27.27
C VAL A 559 0.81 -27.37 -26.02
N THR A 560 -0.40 -27.89 -26.16
CA THR A 560 -1.20 -28.39 -25.03
C THR A 560 -0.54 -29.58 -24.35
N ASN A 561 -0.06 -30.56 -25.12
CA ASN A 561 0.63 -31.74 -24.59
C ASN A 561 1.94 -31.36 -23.89
N MET A 562 2.73 -30.46 -24.47
CA MET A 562 3.96 -29.96 -23.82
C MET A 562 3.64 -29.20 -22.54
N THR A 563 2.63 -28.33 -22.57
CA THR A 563 2.21 -27.56 -21.39
C THR A 563 1.82 -28.51 -20.27
N ASN A 564 1.03 -29.53 -20.58
CA ASN A 564 0.64 -30.58 -19.65
C ASN A 564 1.88 -31.26 -19.06
N ILE A 565 2.78 -31.77 -19.89
CA ILE A 565 4.01 -32.47 -19.45
C ILE A 565 4.88 -31.59 -18.53
N LEU A 566 5.25 -30.40 -18.99
CA LEU A 566 6.14 -29.53 -18.23
C LEU A 566 5.46 -28.98 -16.98
N SER A 567 4.13 -28.76 -17.01
CA SER A 567 3.39 -28.36 -15.81
C SER A 567 3.36 -29.47 -14.76
N THR A 568 3.26 -30.73 -15.17
CA THR A 568 3.42 -31.88 -14.26
C THR A 568 4.85 -31.95 -13.72
N TYR A 569 5.88 -31.76 -14.55
CA TYR A 569 7.25 -31.67 -14.03
C TYR A 569 7.41 -30.55 -12.99
N ASN A 570 6.81 -29.38 -13.24
CA ASN A 570 6.84 -28.25 -12.34
C ASN A 570 6.05 -28.50 -11.05
N GLU A 571 4.89 -29.17 -11.12
CA GLU A 571 4.07 -29.55 -9.96
C GLU A 571 4.80 -30.54 -9.06
N PHE A 572 5.41 -31.57 -9.63
CA PHE A 572 6.17 -32.59 -8.90
C PHE A 572 7.59 -32.15 -8.53
N ARG A 573 8.00 -30.93 -8.93
CA ARG A 573 9.34 -30.37 -8.68
C ARG A 573 10.45 -31.27 -9.24
N ASP A 574 10.20 -31.89 -10.40
CA ASP A 574 11.17 -32.73 -11.09
C ASP A 574 12.19 -31.88 -11.86
N LEU A 575 13.04 -31.19 -11.08
CA LEU A 575 14.11 -30.33 -11.56
C LEU A 575 15.01 -30.99 -12.62
N PRO A 576 15.46 -32.25 -12.45
CA PRO A 576 16.22 -32.94 -13.49
C PRO A 576 15.50 -33.04 -14.83
N SER A 577 14.20 -33.36 -14.83
CA SER A 577 13.39 -33.45 -16.06
C SER A 577 13.17 -32.07 -16.70
N LEU A 578 12.90 -31.03 -15.91
CA LEU A 578 12.81 -29.65 -16.38
C LEU A 578 14.13 -29.17 -17.01
N TRP A 579 15.26 -29.46 -16.35
CA TRP A 579 16.57 -29.13 -16.87
C TRP A 579 16.88 -29.86 -18.18
N ALA A 580 16.51 -31.14 -18.27
CA ALA A 580 16.68 -31.93 -19.49
C ALA A 580 15.86 -31.36 -20.65
N ALA A 581 14.59 -30.99 -20.40
CA ALA A 581 13.73 -30.33 -21.39
C ALA A 581 14.33 -29.00 -21.85
N PHE A 582 14.67 -28.11 -20.92
CA PHE A 582 15.31 -26.82 -21.24
C PHE A 582 16.57 -27.01 -22.08
N SER A 583 17.47 -27.89 -21.64
CA SER A 583 18.75 -28.16 -22.31
C SER A 583 18.52 -28.72 -23.72
N HIS A 584 17.53 -29.60 -23.89
CA HIS A 584 17.18 -30.17 -25.18
C HIS A 584 16.78 -29.07 -26.17
N TYR A 585 15.76 -28.27 -25.85
CA TYR A 585 15.26 -27.21 -26.73
C TYR A 585 16.30 -26.11 -26.94
N PHE A 586 17.07 -25.76 -25.91
CA PHE A 586 18.16 -24.80 -26.03
C PHE A 586 19.33 -25.34 -26.87
N SER A 587 19.56 -26.64 -26.98
CA SER A 587 20.64 -27.15 -27.84
C SER A 587 20.29 -27.12 -29.33
N LYS A 588 19.00 -27.07 -29.68
CA LYS A 588 18.49 -27.16 -31.06
C LYS A 588 18.34 -25.78 -31.69
N SER A 589 18.50 -25.71 -33.01
CA SER A 589 18.30 -24.50 -33.83
C SER A 589 17.05 -24.57 -34.70
N SER A 590 16.65 -25.78 -35.10
CA SER A 590 15.45 -26.09 -35.85
C SER A 590 15.08 -27.55 -35.59
N MET A 591 13.78 -27.86 -35.51
CA MET A 591 13.29 -29.23 -35.46
C MET A 591 12.14 -29.36 -36.47
N PRO A 592 12.40 -29.94 -37.67
CA PRO A 592 11.35 -30.14 -38.66
C PRO A 592 10.32 -31.15 -38.10
N ASN A 593 9.03 -30.85 -38.27
CA ASN A 593 7.91 -31.68 -37.80
C ASN A 593 7.95 -31.95 -36.28
N LEU A 594 8.22 -30.92 -35.48
CA LEU A 594 8.28 -31.03 -34.03
C LEU A 594 6.88 -31.32 -33.45
N SER A 595 6.57 -32.61 -33.25
CA SER A 595 5.45 -33.08 -32.43
C SER A 595 5.98 -33.57 -31.08
N VAL A 596 5.20 -33.37 -30.02
CA VAL A 596 5.53 -33.95 -28.71
C VAL A 596 5.39 -35.47 -28.81
N ASN A 597 6.44 -36.21 -28.45
CA ASN A 597 6.36 -37.66 -28.27
C ASN A 597 6.15 -37.94 -26.77
N GLU A 598 4.89 -38.10 -26.37
CA GLU A 598 4.49 -38.22 -24.97
C GLU A 598 5.17 -39.43 -24.31
N LYS A 599 5.27 -40.55 -25.05
CA LYS A 599 5.90 -41.78 -24.56
C LYS A 599 7.37 -41.56 -24.20
N VAL A 600 8.12 -40.88 -25.06
CA VAL A 600 9.53 -40.55 -24.80
C VAL A 600 9.66 -39.60 -23.61
N MET A 601 8.81 -38.58 -23.50
CA MET A 601 8.83 -37.66 -22.35
C MET A 601 8.50 -38.39 -21.03
N ILE A 602 7.54 -39.32 -21.04
CA ILE A 602 7.23 -40.18 -19.88
C ILE A 602 8.45 -41.04 -19.51
N GLU A 603 9.11 -41.67 -20.48
CA GLU A 603 10.29 -42.52 -20.23
C GLU A 603 11.50 -41.74 -19.71
N LEU A 604 11.65 -40.47 -20.11
CA LEU A 604 12.75 -39.59 -19.69
C LEU A 604 12.52 -38.93 -18.32
N SER A 605 11.31 -39.06 -17.75
CA SER A 605 10.95 -38.49 -16.44
C SER A 605 11.79 -39.12 -15.33
N ARG A 606 12.34 -38.30 -14.43
CA ARG A 606 13.29 -38.73 -13.40
C ARG A 606 12.64 -38.97 -12.04
N ASP A 607 11.52 -38.33 -11.73
CA ASP A 607 10.70 -38.66 -10.55
C ASP A 607 9.65 -39.74 -10.90
N PRO A 608 9.64 -40.91 -10.23
CA PRO A 608 8.68 -41.98 -10.51
C PRO A 608 7.22 -41.56 -10.35
N ARG A 609 6.91 -40.69 -9.37
CA ARG A 609 5.54 -40.21 -9.13
C ARG A 609 5.07 -39.30 -10.25
N CYS A 610 5.99 -38.48 -10.74
CA CYS A 610 5.75 -37.66 -11.92
C CYS A 610 5.51 -38.53 -13.16
N GLN A 611 6.33 -39.56 -13.34
CA GLN A 611 6.18 -40.50 -14.44
C GLN A 611 4.80 -41.19 -14.42
N ASP A 612 4.34 -41.63 -13.25
CA ASP A 612 3.05 -42.29 -13.10
C ASP A 612 1.88 -41.34 -13.35
N SER A 613 1.96 -40.10 -12.86
CA SER A 613 0.98 -39.06 -13.17
C SER A 613 0.88 -38.74 -14.66
N LEU A 614 2.03 -38.66 -15.37
CA LEU A 614 2.03 -38.48 -16.81
C LEU A 614 1.44 -39.67 -17.56
N LYS A 615 1.72 -40.91 -17.11
CA LYS A 615 1.07 -42.10 -17.69
C LYS A 615 -0.45 -42.02 -17.55
N GLU A 616 -0.96 -41.59 -16.40
CA GLU A 616 -2.41 -41.42 -16.21
C GLU A 616 -3.00 -40.33 -17.10
N LEU A 617 -2.30 -39.20 -17.23
CA LEU A 617 -2.76 -38.08 -18.06
C LEU A 617 -2.93 -38.46 -19.54
N PHE A 618 -2.07 -39.36 -20.05
CA PHE A 618 -2.06 -39.80 -21.45
C PHE A 618 -2.66 -41.20 -21.66
N LYS A 619 -3.23 -41.83 -20.63
CA LYS A 619 -3.96 -43.10 -20.74
C LYS A 619 -5.33 -42.95 -21.41
N SER A 620 -5.88 -41.73 -21.48
CA SER A 620 -7.24 -41.46 -21.96
C SER A 620 -7.41 -41.36 -23.49
N ASP A 621 -6.33 -41.48 -24.26
CA ASP A 621 -6.34 -41.29 -25.72
C ASP A 621 -6.00 -42.56 -26.53
N SER A 622 -5.94 -43.74 -25.88
CA SER A 622 -5.62 -45.04 -26.53
C SER A 622 -6.81 -45.98 -26.61
#